data_AF-A0A949SK02-F1
#
_entry.id   AF-A0A949SK02-F1
#
_cell.length_a   1.000
_cell.length_b   1.000
_cell.length_c   1.000
_cell.angle_alpha   90.00
_cell.angle_beta   90.00
_cell.angle_gamma   90.00
#
_symmetry.space_group_name_H-M   'P 1'
#
loop_
_entity.id
_entity.type
_entity.pdbx_description
1 polymer ?
#
loop_
_entity_poly.entity_id
_entity_poly.type
_entity_poly.pdbx_seq_one_letter_code
_entity_poly.pdbx_strand_id
1 'polypeptide(L)'
;MRYLLIFLTLLFAVPFVSAQTAASTPTPSPTPDAEKEKARMIAFLRDVDQEVSNLRLPENRVALFAEVASVMWQFDETQARSIYSKAANDLRQIMMSYSTAAADAKAAQAADPDALTASFVGNPYRDPMANKGRQLLTVRAQVLLSIAENDPEFALQVLADTAGLVVADDRYSSGDDDVRLRDEIAAMAAPRSPKNALEIALESLKKELNNTHFRILRELNEVDGEAAKTLASAMLSKAKDDKTNVSLLSEFLKNIDSYLEAEKKKSAKPSPFTIADARQVAGSIVDQLGDRTFFPGLDLIEKYLPARAAALKAKAAARKKMVWNVNAPEPGVPSIASNSVSKAEQEKWKKLAEDRKSLGVFSKLSSGNLPPEEREKVLAEARKTVARLRDPRDKVIALSAIATGVAGSDKQLALDLMREADRVAPLYPKNYADFMVVFAVASGYAMVDPEQAFPRIENLIASTNEIINAGVKVAEFIDVPGEIVEDNEVKIGAFGGPMGASMLRQMSIANVPLKKLAEFDLDRTRALADRFDRPEARVLAKILILRAYTQAPAEKPTSAAKDEREFDRPIY
;
A
#
# COMPACT_ATOMS: atom_id res chain seq x y z
N MET A 1 -10.91 -11.67 -20.65
CA MET A 1 -10.33 -11.91 -19.31
C MET A 1 -9.50 -10.73 -18.80
N ARG A 2 -8.55 -10.14 -19.58
CA ARG A 2 -7.85 -8.89 -19.20
C ARG A 2 -8.74 -7.65 -19.05
N TYR A 3 -9.88 -7.60 -19.73
CA TYR A 3 -10.79 -6.44 -19.69
C TYR A 3 -11.82 -6.47 -18.55
N LEU A 4 -11.93 -7.57 -17.80
CA LEU A 4 -12.73 -7.63 -16.57
C LEU A 4 -11.99 -6.96 -15.39
N LEU A 5 -10.65 -6.84 -15.49
CA LEU A 5 -9.75 -6.24 -14.50
C LEU A 5 -9.52 -4.73 -14.69
N ILE A 6 -9.91 -4.16 -15.84
CA ILE A 6 -9.68 -2.73 -16.16
C ILE A 6 -10.94 -1.88 -15.90
N PHE A 7 -12.11 -2.50 -15.74
CA PHE A 7 -13.34 -1.76 -15.43
C PHE A 7 -13.47 -1.35 -13.94
N LEU A 8 -12.49 -1.70 -13.10
CA LEU A 8 -12.54 -1.55 -11.64
C LEU A 8 -11.72 -0.38 -11.08
N THR A 9 -11.02 0.41 -11.91
CA THR A 9 -10.03 1.42 -11.47
C THR A 9 -10.46 2.88 -11.62
N LEU A 10 -11.67 3.18 -12.06
CA LEU A 10 -12.13 4.57 -12.26
C LEU A 10 -13.28 4.96 -11.32
N LEU A 11 -13.01 5.08 -10.02
CA LEU A 11 -13.82 5.87 -9.08
C LEU A 11 -13.16 6.06 -7.69
N PHE A 12 -11.86 6.35 -7.63
CA PHE A 12 -11.22 6.72 -6.35
C PHE A 12 -10.41 8.00 -6.49
N ALA A 13 -11.04 9.11 -6.09
CA ALA A 13 -10.38 10.31 -5.59
C ALA A 13 -11.45 11.18 -4.92
N VAL A 14 -11.65 10.98 -3.61
CA VAL A 14 -12.18 12.01 -2.71
C VAL A 14 -11.22 12.05 -1.52
N PRO A 15 -10.49 13.16 -1.29
CA PRO A 15 -9.69 13.30 -0.09
C PRO A 15 -10.64 13.49 1.11
N PHE A 16 -10.67 12.52 2.02
CA PHE A 16 -11.27 12.72 3.34
C PHE A 16 -10.28 13.53 4.20
N VAL A 17 -10.54 14.83 4.34
CA VAL A 17 -9.89 15.65 5.36
C VAL A 17 -10.68 15.49 6.66
N SER A 18 -10.02 15.04 7.73
CA SER A 18 -10.60 15.07 9.08
C SER A 18 -10.82 16.52 9.50
N ALA A 19 -12.07 16.96 9.55
CA ALA A 19 -12.45 18.23 10.15
C ALA A 19 -12.41 18.09 11.68
N GLN A 20 -11.68 18.98 12.36
CA GLN A 20 -11.77 19.14 13.82
C GLN A 20 -13.16 19.69 14.15
N THR A 21 -13.94 18.92 14.88
CA THR A 21 -15.23 19.32 15.43
C THR A 21 -15.04 20.38 16.52
N ALA A 22 -15.72 21.52 16.38
CA ALA A 22 -16.06 22.33 17.54
C ALA A 22 -17.07 21.53 18.38
N ALA A 23 -16.65 21.10 19.57
CA ALA A 23 -17.46 20.28 20.45
C ALA A 23 -18.74 21.03 20.88
N SER A 24 -19.90 20.49 20.51
CA SER A 24 -21.11 20.67 21.30
C SER A 24 -20.89 19.93 22.62
N THR A 25 -20.95 20.64 23.74
CA THR A 25 -20.73 20.11 25.09
C THR A 25 -21.55 18.83 25.31
N PRO A 26 -20.92 17.65 25.37
CA PRO A 26 -21.57 16.47 25.91
C PRO A 26 -21.68 16.67 27.42
N THR A 27 -22.77 16.19 28.01
CA THR A 27 -22.80 15.83 29.43
C THR A 27 -21.50 15.06 29.74
N PRO A 28 -20.74 15.38 30.80
CA PRO A 28 -19.44 14.78 31.02
C PRO A 28 -19.62 13.28 31.28
N SER A 29 -19.43 12.46 30.25
CA SER A 29 -19.02 11.08 30.45
C SER A 29 -17.71 11.13 31.23
N PRO A 30 -17.53 10.28 32.27
CA PRO A 30 -16.30 10.26 33.02
C PRO A 30 -15.16 10.04 32.04
N THR A 31 -14.12 10.86 32.13
CA THR A 31 -12.90 10.73 31.36
C THR A 31 -12.49 9.25 31.37
N PRO A 32 -12.37 8.58 30.20
CA PRO A 32 -12.01 7.17 30.16
C PRO A 32 -10.73 6.96 30.98
N ASP A 33 -10.81 6.03 31.94
CA ASP A 33 -9.66 5.61 32.72
C ASP A 33 -8.69 4.90 31.76
N ALA A 34 -7.62 5.60 31.37
CA ALA A 34 -6.69 5.17 30.35
C ALA A 34 -6.07 3.79 30.66
N GLU A 35 -5.89 3.46 31.94
CA GLU A 35 -5.41 2.15 32.38
C GLU A 35 -6.45 1.05 32.15
N LYS A 36 -7.73 1.34 32.41
CA LYS A 36 -8.82 0.39 32.11
C LYS A 36 -9.00 0.19 30.61
N GLU A 37 -8.90 1.25 29.83
CA GLU A 37 -8.98 1.17 28.37
C GLU A 37 -7.82 0.36 27.79
N LYS A 38 -6.60 0.61 28.26
CA LYS A 38 -5.42 -0.20 27.93
C LYS A 38 -5.62 -1.68 28.29
N ALA A 39 -6.07 -1.97 29.50
CA ALA A 39 -6.32 -3.34 29.95
C ALA A 39 -7.38 -4.04 29.09
N ARG A 40 -8.45 -3.32 28.71
CA ARG A 40 -9.49 -3.81 27.80
C ARG A 40 -8.95 -4.10 26.41
N MET A 41 -8.07 -3.25 25.86
CA MET A 41 -7.45 -3.48 24.55
C MET A 41 -6.53 -4.70 24.58
N ILE A 42 -5.71 -4.85 25.62
CA ILE A 42 -4.86 -6.03 25.80
C ILE A 42 -5.71 -7.31 25.87
N ALA A 43 -6.83 -7.29 26.60
CA ALA A 43 -7.73 -8.43 26.67
C ALA A 43 -8.33 -8.77 25.30
N PHE A 44 -8.79 -7.77 24.54
CA PHE A 44 -9.31 -7.99 23.18
C PHE A 44 -8.23 -8.54 22.24
N LEU A 45 -7.01 -8.01 22.30
CA LEU A 45 -5.88 -8.52 21.50
C LEU A 45 -5.51 -9.96 21.85
N ARG A 46 -5.57 -10.36 23.13
CA ARG A 46 -5.34 -11.75 23.57
C ARG A 46 -6.42 -12.69 23.04
N ASP A 47 -7.68 -12.27 23.04
CA ASP A 47 -8.76 -13.06 22.46
C ASP A 47 -8.52 -13.28 20.96
N VAL A 48 -8.12 -12.22 20.24
CA VAL A 48 -7.80 -12.31 18.81
C VAL A 48 -6.56 -13.19 18.57
N ASP A 49 -5.50 -13.08 19.37
CA ASP A 49 -4.32 -13.95 19.31
C ASP A 49 -4.69 -15.44 19.47
N GLN A 50 -5.60 -15.76 20.39
CA GLN A 50 -6.10 -17.13 20.56
C GLN A 50 -6.93 -17.58 19.36
N GLU A 51 -7.77 -16.72 18.79
CA GLU A 51 -8.55 -17.05 17.60
C GLU A 51 -7.67 -17.25 16.36
N VAL A 52 -6.62 -16.44 16.17
CA VAL A 52 -5.61 -16.66 15.12
C VAL A 52 -4.96 -18.02 15.31
N SER A 53 -4.59 -18.38 16.54
CA SER A 53 -3.96 -19.66 16.87
C SER A 53 -4.84 -20.88 16.51
N ASN A 54 -6.16 -20.69 16.40
CA ASN A 54 -7.12 -21.74 16.04
C ASN A 54 -7.38 -21.84 14.52
N LEU A 55 -6.83 -20.94 13.70
CA LEU A 55 -6.91 -21.05 12.24
C LEU A 55 -6.07 -22.23 11.74
N ARG A 56 -6.57 -22.95 10.76
CA ARG A 56 -5.94 -24.16 10.21
C ARG A 56 -4.72 -23.81 9.39
N LEU A 57 -4.84 -22.82 8.50
CA LEU A 57 -3.77 -22.48 7.57
C LEU A 57 -2.67 -21.68 8.27
N PRO A 58 -1.41 -22.18 8.32
CA PRO A 58 -0.29 -21.39 8.79
C PRO A 58 -0.11 -20.10 7.98
N GLU A 59 -0.47 -20.10 6.69
CA GLU A 59 -0.45 -18.93 5.81
C GLU A 59 -1.29 -17.77 6.38
N ASN A 60 -2.49 -18.09 6.87
CA ASN A 60 -3.37 -17.12 7.50
C ASN A 60 -2.80 -16.67 8.85
N ARG A 61 -2.31 -17.61 9.66
CA ARG A 61 -1.75 -17.31 10.97
C ARG A 61 -0.56 -16.36 10.90
N VAL A 62 0.38 -16.58 9.96
CA VAL A 62 1.58 -15.74 9.80
C VAL A 62 1.23 -14.26 9.62
N ALA A 63 0.34 -13.97 8.67
CA ALA A 63 -0.05 -12.59 8.37
C ALA A 63 -0.83 -11.97 9.54
N LEU A 64 -1.78 -12.72 10.13
CA LEU A 64 -2.64 -12.20 11.19
C LEU A 64 -1.90 -12.05 12.53
N PHE A 65 -0.95 -12.93 12.86
CA PHE A 65 -0.10 -12.75 14.04
C PHE A 65 0.79 -11.52 13.91
N ALA A 66 1.40 -11.26 12.75
CA ALA A 66 2.18 -10.05 12.53
C ALA A 66 1.32 -8.78 12.76
N GLU A 67 0.07 -8.83 12.31
CA GLU A 67 -0.90 -7.76 12.50
C GLU A 67 -1.31 -7.54 13.96
N VAL A 68 -1.68 -8.62 14.66
CA VAL A 68 -2.03 -8.55 16.09
C VAL A 68 -0.84 -8.08 16.92
N ALA A 69 0.36 -8.58 16.62
CA ALA A 69 1.59 -8.18 17.31
C ALA A 69 1.89 -6.69 17.11
N SER A 70 1.73 -6.16 15.90
CA SER A 70 1.95 -4.73 15.61
C SER A 70 1.03 -3.84 16.44
N VAL A 71 -0.25 -4.21 16.58
CA VAL A 71 -1.18 -3.48 17.45
C VAL A 71 -0.85 -3.68 18.94
N MET A 72 -0.52 -4.92 19.35
CA MET A 72 -0.13 -5.24 20.73
C MET A 72 1.10 -4.46 21.18
N TRP A 73 2.05 -4.16 20.28
CA TRP A 73 3.26 -3.43 20.61
C TRP A 73 2.99 -2.06 21.24
N GLN A 74 1.88 -1.41 20.87
CA GLN A 74 1.47 -0.12 21.44
C GLN A 74 1.09 -0.21 22.92
N PHE A 75 0.79 -1.40 23.43
CA PHE A 75 0.27 -1.63 24.78
C PHE A 75 1.19 -2.50 25.64
N ASP A 76 1.80 -3.54 25.05
CA ASP A 76 2.67 -4.52 25.72
C ASP A 76 3.68 -5.13 24.72
N GLU A 77 4.90 -4.61 24.73
CA GLU A 77 5.99 -5.09 23.88
C GLU A 77 6.34 -6.57 24.11
N THR A 78 6.23 -7.06 25.35
CA THR A 78 6.63 -8.45 25.68
C THR A 78 5.67 -9.43 25.04
N GLN A 79 4.37 -9.18 25.15
CA GLN A 79 3.36 -9.98 24.48
C GLN A 79 3.45 -9.83 22.95
N ALA A 80 3.68 -8.62 22.45
CA ALA A 80 3.87 -8.40 21.02
C ALA A 80 5.04 -9.23 20.45
N ARG A 81 6.21 -9.24 21.11
CA ARG A 81 7.34 -10.10 20.73
C ARG A 81 6.99 -11.58 20.75
N SER A 82 6.20 -12.02 21.74
CA SER A 82 5.72 -13.41 21.80
C SER A 82 4.82 -13.75 20.59
N ILE A 83 3.95 -12.85 20.17
CA ILE A 83 3.05 -13.05 19.02
C ILE A 83 3.86 -13.00 17.70
N TYR A 84 4.81 -12.07 17.56
CA TYR A 84 5.74 -12.06 16.42
C TYR A 84 6.55 -13.35 16.34
N SER A 85 6.93 -13.94 17.48
CA SER A 85 7.60 -15.24 17.50
C SER A 85 6.72 -16.38 16.97
N LYS A 86 5.40 -16.35 17.23
CA LYS A 86 4.46 -17.29 16.61
C LYS A 86 4.43 -17.12 15.08
N ALA A 87 4.34 -15.87 14.59
CA ALA A 87 4.40 -15.56 13.17
C ALA A 87 5.69 -16.06 12.50
N ALA A 88 6.84 -15.83 13.14
CA ALA A 88 8.14 -16.28 12.66
C ALA A 88 8.25 -17.82 12.61
N ASN A 89 7.69 -18.50 13.61
CA ASN A 89 7.68 -19.98 13.66
C ASN A 89 6.80 -20.58 12.57
N ASP A 90 5.57 -20.06 12.38
CA ASP A 90 4.69 -20.53 11.29
C ASP A 90 5.33 -20.24 9.92
N LEU A 91 5.96 -19.06 9.73
CA LEU A 91 6.67 -18.73 8.49
C LEU A 91 7.81 -19.72 8.21
N ARG A 92 8.62 -20.04 9.23
CA ARG A 92 9.69 -21.04 9.12
C ARG A 92 9.14 -22.41 8.71
N GLN A 93 8.01 -22.81 9.28
CA GLN A 93 7.36 -24.08 8.97
C GLN A 93 6.87 -24.14 7.52
N ILE A 94 6.22 -23.08 7.02
CA ILE A 94 5.76 -22.99 5.62
C ILE A 94 6.96 -23.02 4.65
N MET A 95 8.04 -22.33 4.99
CA MET A 95 9.26 -22.34 4.17
C MET A 95 9.92 -23.72 4.13
N MET A 96 9.97 -24.40 5.27
CA MET A 96 10.51 -25.76 5.34
C MET A 96 9.64 -26.74 4.53
N SER A 97 8.30 -26.68 4.65
CA SER A 97 7.40 -27.56 3.89
C SER A 97 7.49 -27.31 2.38
N TYR A 98 7.54 -26.03 1.97
CA TYR A 98 7.77 -25.66 0.57
C TYR A 98 9.11 -26.18 0.07
N SER A 99 10.19 -25.99 0.84
CA SER A 99 11.53 -26.42 0.44
C SER A 99 11.60 -27.94 0.22
N THR A 100 10.94 -28.73 1.07
CA THR A 100 10.84 -30.19 0.89
C THR A 100 10.03 -30.53 -0.35
N ALA A 101 8.84 -29.94 -0.52
CA ALA A 101 7.97 -30.21 -1.66
C ALA A 101 8.62 -29.84 -3.01
N ALA A 102 9.37 -28.73 -3.05
CA ALA A 102 10.11 -28.30 -4.23
C ALA A 102 11.26 -29.27 -4.57
N ALA A 103 11.98 -29.78 -3.57
CA ALA A 103 13.02 -30.78 -3.77
C ALA A 103 12.44 -32.10 -4.30
N ASP A 104 11.32 -32.55 -3.76
CA ASP A 104 10.62 -33.76 -4.20
C ASP A 104 10.09 -33.62 -5.63
N ALA A 105 9.48 -32.48 -5.96
CA ALA A 105 9.00 -32.19 -7.31
C ALA A 105 10.15 -32.18 -8.33
N LYS A 106 11.29 -31.59 -7.97
CA LYS A 106 12.49 -31.60 -8.81
C LYS A 106 13.05 -33.01 -9.01
N ALA A 107 13.10 -33.82 -7.95
CA ALA A 107 13.55 -35.20 -8.04
C ALA A 107 12.62 -36.04 -8.94
N ALA A 108 11.30 -35.84 -8.82
CA ALA A 108 10.32 -36.49 -9.69
C ALA A 108 10.49 -36.07 -11.16
N GLN A 109 10.70 -34.78 -11.43
CA GLN A 109 10.94 -34.28 -12.79
C GLN A 109 12.25 -34.84 -13.40
N ALA A 110 13.31 -34.96 -12.60
CA ALA A 110 14.57 -35.54 -13.06
C ALA A 110 14.46 -37.05 -13.37
N ALA A 111 13.50 -37.74 -12.76
CA ALA A 111 13.22 -39.16 -12.97
C ALA A 111 12.23 -39.41 -14.13
N ASP A 112 11.59 -38.38 -14.68
CA ASP A 112 10.61 -38.50 -15.76
C ASP A 112 11.30 -38.61 -17.14
N PRO A 113 11.20 -39.76 -17.83
CA PRO A 113 11.81 -39.96 -19.15
C PRO A 113 11.22 -39.03 -20.23
N ASP A 114 10.03 -38.46 -20.03
CA ASP A 114 9.36 -37.54 -20.97
C ASP A 114 9.56 -36.05 -20.61
N ALA A 115 10.36 -35.73 -19.58
CA ALA A 115 10.61 -34.36 -19.13
C ALA A 115 11.20 -33.44 -20.22
N LEU A 116 12.03 -34.00 -21.12
CA LEU A 116 12.58 -33.29 -22.28
C LEU A 116 11.50 -32.94 -23.31
N THR A 117 10.49 -33.79 -23.46
CA THR A 117 9.38 -33.62 -24.40
C THR A 117 8.42 -32.54 -23.92
N ALA A 118 8.12 -32.50 -22.61
CA ALA A 118 7.31 -31.44 -21.98
C ALA A 118 7.96 -30.03 -22.11
N SER A 119 9.30 -29.96 -22.13
CA SER A 119 10.04 -28.72 -22.36
C SER A 119 9.99 -28.24 -23.82
N PHE A 120 9.78 -29.14 -24.79
CA PHE A 120 9.75 -28.83 -26.23
C PHE A 120 8.38 -28.36 -26.71
N VAL A 121 7.31 -28.93 -26.16
CA VAL A 121 5.92 -28.58 -26.52
C VAL A 121 5.46 -27.30 -25.81
N GLY A 122 6.27 -26.79 -24.86
CA GLY A 122 5.97 -25.63 -24.05
C GLY A 122 4.75 -25.91 -23.19
N ASN A 123 4.95 -26.52 -22.01
CA ASN A 123 3.84 -26.74 -21.08
C ASN A 123 3.10 -25.40 -20.85
N PRO A 124 1.85 -25.24 -21.34
CA PRO A 124 1.12 -23.98 -21.20
C PRO A 124 0.70 -23.74 -19.74
N TYR A 125 0.81 -24.76 -18.89
CA TYR A 125 0.64 -24.67 -17.45
C TYR A 125 1.98 -24.28 -16.83
N ARG A 126 2.07 -22.99 -16.45
CA ARG A 126 3.12 -22.43 -15.57
C ARG A 126 3.43 -23.42 -14.44
N ASP A 127 4.72 -23.60 -14.15
CA ASP A 127 5.20 -24.33 -12.98
C ASP A 127 4.50 -23.83 -11.69
N PRO A 128 3.57 -24.60 -11.11
CA PRO A 128 2.81 -24.17 -9.93
C PRO A 128 3.70 -23.96 -8.71
N MET A 129 4.85 -24.64 -8.63
CA MET A 129 5.80 -24.44 -7.52
C MET A 129 6.50 -23.09 -7.63
N ALA A 130 6.88 -22.66 -8.84
CA ALA A 130 7.49 -21.35 -9.04
C ALA A 130 6.57 -20.18 -8.59
N ASN A 131 5.25 -20.29 -8.78
CA ASN A 131 4.32 -19.27 -8.28
C ASN A 131 4.24 -19.29 -6.74
N LYS A 132 4.12 -20.47 -6.13
CA LYS A 132 4.09 -20.64 -4.67
C LYS A 132 5.37 -20.13 -4.01
N GLY A 133 6.55 -20.40 -4.59
CA GLY A 133 7.82 -19.89 -4.11
C GLY A 133 7.90 -18.37 -4.12
N ARG A 134 7.51 -17.73 -5.24
CA ARG A 134 7.48 -16.26 -5.33
C ARG A 134 6.51 -15.62 -4.35
N GLN A 135 5.36 -16.25 -4.15
CA GLN A 135 4.37 -15.79 -3.18
C GLN A 135 4.91 -15.90 -1.75
N LEU A 136 5.55 -17.02 -1.41
CA LEU A 136 6.16 -17.24 -0.11
C LEU A 136 7.27 -16.24 0.20
N LEU A 137 8.15 -15.94 -0.77
CA LEU A 137 9.17 -14.90 -0.63
C LEU A 137 8.56 -13.51 -0.42
N THR A 138 7.44 -13.21 -1.09
CA THR A 138 6.71 -11.95 -0.91
C THR A 138 6.16 -11.84 0.51
N VAL A 139 5.55 -12.90 1.04
CA VAL A 139 5.04 -12.94 2.42
C VAL A 139 6.18 -12.82 3.40
N ARG A 140 7.27 -13.58 3.21
CA ARG A 140 8.46 -13.49 4.07
C ARG A 140 8.93 -12.06 4.21
N ALA A 141 9.07 -11.34 3.09
CA ALA A 141 9.45 -9.94 3.12
C ALA A 141 8.43 -9.07 3.88
N GLN A 142 7.14 -9.23 3.65
CA GLN A 142 6.09 -8.47 4.36
C GLN A 142 6.11 -8.69 5.87
N VAL A 143 6.23 -9.94 6.32
CA VAL A 143 6.26 -10.29 7.75
C VAL A 143 7.51 -9.71 8.40
N LEU A 144 8.67 -9.87 7.76
CA LEU A 144 9.93 -9.34 8.27
C LEU A 144 9.90 -7.81 8.38
N LEU A 145 9.33 -7.12 7.39
CA LEU A 145 9.15 -5.66 7.45
C LEU A 145 8.14 -5.25 8.51
N SER A 146 7.05 -5.99 8.71
CA SER A 146 6.09 -5.72 9.78
C SER A 146 6.68 -5.93 11.17
N ILE A 147 7.55 -6.92 11.35
CA ILE A 147 8.34 -7.08 12.58
C ILE A 147 9.27 -5.88 12.72
N ALA A 148 9.97 -5.48 11.65
CA ALA A 148 10.98 -4.43 11.68
C ALA A 148 10.44 -3.03 12.01
N GLU A 149 9.16 -2.76 11.78
CA GLU A 149 8.49 -1.53 12.24
C GLU A 149 8.64 -1.33 13.76
N ASN A 150 8.65 -2.44 14.50
CA ASN A 150 8.62 -2.46 15.96
C ASN A 150 9.89 -3.06 16.60
N ASP A 151 10.49 -4.09 16.00
CA ASP A 151 11.66 -4.81 16.51
C ASP A 151 12.59 -5.23 15.34
N PRO A 152 13.37 -4.29 14.78
CA PRO A 152 14.21 -4.56 13.61
C PRO A 152 15.35 -5.55 13.91
N GLU A 153 15.86 -5.59 15.15
CA GLU A 153 16.83 -6.61 15.57
C GLU A 153 16.23 -8.02 15.51
N PHE A 154 14.99 -8.20 16.02
CA PHE A 154 14.30 -9.48 15.91
C PHE A 154 14.00 -9.84 14.45
N ALA A 155 13.61 -8.87 13.61
CA ALA A 155 13.43 -9.10 12.18
C ALA A 155 14.72 -9.61 11.51
N LEU A 156 15.90 -9.05 11.84
CA LEU A 156 17.19 -9.54 11.32
C LEU A 156 17.49 -10.99 11.76
N GLN A 157 17.12 -11.35 12.99
CA GLN A 157 17.24 -12.73 13.47
C GLN A 157 16.34 -13.67 12.66
N VAL A 158 15.06 -13.33 12.47
CA VAL A 158 14.13 -14.15 11.68
C VAL A 158 14.57 -14.24 10.22
N LEU A 159 15.14 -13.18 9.65
CA LEU A 159 15.73 -13.19 8.31
C LEU A 159 16.84 -14.24 8.22
N ALA A 160 17.78 -14.23 9.17
CA ALA A 160 18.88 -15.19 9.23
C ALA A 160 18.39 -16.64 9.40
N ASP A 161 17.42 -16.86 10.29
CA ASP A 161 16.82 -18.18 10.54
C ASP A 161 16.12 -18.78 9.31
N THR A 162 15.61 -17.91 8.43
CA THR A 162 14.84 -18.32 7.25
C THR A 162 15.65 -18.31 5.94
N ALA A 163 16.83 -17.67 5.93
CA ALA A 163 17.67 -17.55 4.74
C ALA A 163 18.08 -18.93 4.16
N GLY A 164 18.37 -19.91 5.02
CA GLY A 164 18.74 -21.27 4.63
C GLY A 164 17.60 -22.14 4.12
N LEU A 165 16.35 -21.69 4.24
CA LEU A 165 15.15 -22.41 3.79
C LEU A 165 14.69 -21.97 2.39
N VAL A 166 15.38 -21.00 1.79
CA VAL A 166 15.14 -20.56 0.42
C VAL A 166 15.78 -21.55 -0.55
N VAL A 167 14.97 -22.19 -1.40
CA VAL A 167 15.48 -23.17 -2.37
C VAL A 167 16.33 -22.47 -3.43
N ALA A 168 17.62 -22.77 -3.43
CA ALA A 168 18.66 -22.05 -4.18
C ALA A 168 18.63 -22.21 -5.71
N ASP A 169 17.69 -22.96 -6.29
CA ASP A 169 17.61 -23.22 -7.74
C ASP A 169 16.29 -22.79 -8.38
N ASP A 170 15.46 -22.03 -7.65
CA ASP A 170 14.41 -21.28 -8.32
C ASP A 170 15.12 -20.19 -9.13
N ARG A 171 14.93 -20.17 -10.46
CA ARG A 171 15.34 -19.10 -11.39
C ARG A 171 14.77 -17.71 -11.04
N TYR A 172 14.19 -17.58 -9.85
CA TYR A 172 13.35 -16.52 -9.32
C TYR A 172 13.77 -16.06 -7.93
N SER A 173 14.68 -16.75 -7.24
CA SER A 173 15.34 -16.26 -6.03
C SER A 173 16.70 -15.73 -6.42
N SER A 174 16.84 -14.41 -6.53
CA SER A 174 18.18 -13.84 -6.64
C SER A 174 18.81 -13.87 -5.25
N GLY A 175 20.06 -14.32 -5.13
CA GLY A 175 20.81 -14.16 -3.86
C GLY A 175 20.96 -12.70 -3.41
N ASP A 176 20.43 -11.74 -4.19
CA ASP A 176 20.34 -10.31 -3.89
C ASP A 176 19.10 -9.95 -3.07
N ASP A 177 18.04 -10.78 -3.06
CA ASP A 177 16.79 -10.45 -2.37
C ASP A 177 16.97 -10.38 -0.84
N ASP A 178 17.72 -11.31 -0.26
CA ASP A 178 18.04 -11.33 1.18
C ASP A 178 18.97 -10.18 1.58
N VAL A 179 19.93 -9.81 0.71
CA VAL A 179 20.82 -8.66 0.94
C VAL A 179 19.99 -7.38 0.98
N ARG A 180 19.11 -7.18 -0.01
CA ARG A 180 18.25 -6.01 -0.08
C ARG A 180 17.29 -5.93 1.10
N LEU A 181 16.71 -7.06 1.52
CA LEU A 181 15.81 -7.10 2.67
C LEU A 181 16.56 -6.84 3.98
N ARG A 182 17.79 -7.35 4.13
CA ARG A 182 18.67 -7.05 5.25
C ARG A 182 18.98 -5.56 5.34
N ASP A 183 19.37 -4.95 4.22
CA ASP A 183 19.61 -3.50 4.13
C ASP A 183 18.32 -2.71 4.47
N GLU A 184 17.16 -3.23 4.06
CA GLU A 184 15.88 -2.59 4.30
C GLU A 184 15.56 -2.57 5.82
N ILE A 185 15.74 -3.70 6.49
CA ILE A 185 15.55 -3.79 7.94
C ILE A 185 16.60 -2.93 8.67
N ALA A 186 17.85 -2.90 8.19
CA ALA A 186 18.91 -2.09 8.76
C ALA A 186 18.61 -0.58 8.72
N ALA A 187 18.03 -0.07 7.63
CA ALA A 187 17.63 1.34 7.60
C ALA A 187 16.50 1.63 8.60
N MET A 188 15.56 0.70 8.79
CA MET A 188 14.51 0.84 9.83
C MET A 188 15.10 0.79 11.24
N ALA A 189 16.18 0.04 11.44
CA ALA A 189 16.93 -0.02 12.70
C ALA A 189 17.75 1.24 12.98
N ALA A 190 18.15 2.00 11.95
CA ALA A 190 19.12 3.07 12.06
C ALA A 190 18.80 4.10 13.17
N PRO A 191 17.53 4.56 13.37
CA PRO A 191 17.22 5.49 14.45
C PRO A 191 17.49 4.98 15.87
N ARG A 192 17.49 3.65 16.07
CA ARG A 192 17.69 3.00 17.38
C ARG A 192 19.10 2.42 17.52
N SER A 193 19.64 1.92 16.42
CA SER A 193 20.90 1.16 16.36
C SER A 193 21.77 1.64 15.17
N PRO A 194 22.23 2.90 15.17
CA PRO A 194 22.96 3.48 14.02
C PRO A 194 24.26 2.73 13.71
N LYS A 195 24.96 2.25 14.74
CA LYS A 195 26.17 1.43 14.57
C LYS A 195 25.91 0.14 13.79
N ASN A 196 24.83 -0.57 14.12
CA ASN A 196 24.45 -1.81 13.44
C ASN A 196 24.02 -1.52 11.98
N ALA A 197 23.24 -0.45 11.77
CA ALA A 197 22.85 -0.03 10.43
C ALA A 197 24.06 0.32 9.55
N LEU A 198 25.05 1.03 10.10
CA LEU A 198 26.31 1.31 9.42
C LEU A 198 27.07 0.02 9.07
N GLU A 199 27.22 -0.90 10.02
CA GLU A 199 27.93 -2.16 9.81
C GLU A 199 27.29 -2.99 8.69
N ILE A 200 25.97 -3.13 8.70
CA ILE A 200 25.22 -3.84 7.66
C ILE A 200 25.42 -3.16 6.30
N ALA A 201 25.28 -1.83 6.24
CA ALA A 201 25.45 -1.08 4.99
C ALA A 201 26.87 -1.19 4.43
N LEU A 202 27.90 -1.16 5.28
CA LEU A 202 29.28 -1.34 4.84
C LEU A 202 29.54 -2.76 4.33
N GLU A 203 28.90 -3.77 4.91
CA GLU A 203 29.02 -5.16 4.47
C GLU A 203 28.36 -5.37 3.10
N SER A 204 27.12 -4.93 2.92
CA SER A 204 26.41 -5.08 1.63
C SER A 204 27.06 -4.27 0.50
N LEU A 205 27.61 -3.09 0.83
CA LEU A 205 28.33 -2.24 -0.13
C LEU A 205 29.58 -2.90 -0.71
N LYS A 206 30.19 -3.88 -0.02
CA LYS A 206 31.31 -4.66 -0.58
C LYS A 206 30.91 -5.34 -1.89
N LYS A 207 29.67 -5.83 -1.97
CA LYS A 207 29.11 -6.48 -3.15
C LYS A 207 28.78 -5.44 -4.22
N GLU A 208 27.82 -4.55 -3.94
CA GLU A 208 27.37 -3.52 -4.88
C GLU A 208 26.81 -2.29 -4.16
N LEU A 209 26.83 -1.14 -4.85
CA LEU A 209 26.00 0.00 -4.47
C LEU A 209 24.56 -0.27 -4.91
N ASN A 210 23.58 0.09 -4.09
CA ASN A 210 22.15 -0.07 -4.38
C ASN A 210 21.34 1.07 -3.74
N ASN A 211 20.04 1.16 -4.06
CA ASN A 211 19.16 2.23 -3.57
C ASN A 211 18.97 2.24 -2.04
N THR A 212 19.07 1.09 -1.38
CA THR A 212 18.84 0.98 0.06
C THR A 212 19.96 1.67 0.84
N HIS A 213 21.19 1.71 0.30
CA HIS A 213 22.29 2.51 0.89
C HIS A 213 21.95 4.00 0.99
N PHE A 214 21.25 4.58 -0.01
CA PHE A 214 20.82 5.98 0.06
C PHE A 214 19.85 6.22 1.22
N ARG A 215 18.95 5.24 1.45
CA ARG A 215 18.00 5.28 2.55
C ARG A 215 18.70 5.15 3.91
N ILE A 216 19.59 4.18 4.08
CA ILE A 216 20.38 4.03 5.32
C ILE A 216 21.19 5.29 5.58
N LEU A 217 21.85 5.85 4.57
CA LEU A 217 22.59 7.10 4.71
C LEU A 217 21.70 8.25 5.19
N ARG A 218 20.47 8.35 4.68
CA ARG A 218 19.50 9.35 5.14
C ARG A 218 19.12 9.17 6.59
N GLU A 219 18.74 7.96 6.99
CA GLU A 219 18.37 7.69 8.38
C GLU A 219 19.57 7.93 9.31
N LEU A 220 20.78 7.49 8.94
CA LEU A 220 22.01 7.78 9.69
C LEU A 220 22.31 9.27 9.75
N ASN A 221 22.17 10.01 8.66
CA ASN A 221 22.42 11.46 8.69
C ASN A 221 21.46 12.19 9.64
N GLU A 222 20.28 11.63 9.87
CA GLU A 222 19.34 12.15 10.85
C GLU A 222 19.70 11.81 12.31
N VAL A 223 20.41 10.72 12.60
CA VAL A 223 20.65 10.32 14.01
C VAL A 223 22.12 10.26 14.43
N ASP A 224 23.03 10.05 13.49
CA ASP A 224 24.48 9.90 13.69
C ASP A 224 25.26 10.40 12.45
N GLY A 225 25.67 11.67 12.49
CA GLY A 225 26.38 12.32 11.39
C GLY A 225 27.77 11.73 11.09
N GLU A 226 28.44 11.13 12.07
CA GLU A 226 29.75 10.51 11.83
C GLU A 226 29.60 9.14 11.15
N ALA A 227 28.61 8.35 11.55
CA ALA A 227 28.22 7.15 10.82
C ALA A 227 27.80 7.48 9.38
N ALA A 228 27.03 8.54 9.18
CA ALA A 228 26.63 9.01 7.86
C ALA A 228 27.83 9.38 6.97
N LYS A 229 28.80 10.16 7.49
CA LYS A 229 30.04 10.51 6.76
C LYS A 229 30.86 9.28 6.41
N THR A 230 30.95 8.31 7.32
CA THR A 230 31.66 7.05 7.10
C THR A 230 31.02 6.28 5.95
N LEU A 231 29.69 6.11 5.96
CA LEU A 231 28.96 5.44 4.89
C LEU A 231 29.07 6.20 3.57
N ALA A 232 28.89 7.52 3.58
CA ALA A 232 29.02 8.38 2.39
C ALA A 232 30.38 8.22 1.71
N SER A 233 31.46 8.21 2.49
CA SER A 233 32.83 8.01 1.99
C SER A 233 32.99 6.63 1.34
N ALA A 234 32.45 5.58 1.96
CA ALA A 234 32.47 4.24 1.40
C ALA A 234 31.65 4.16 0.09
N MET A 235 30.48 4.78 0.04
CA MET A 235 29.61 4.82 -1.15
C MET A 235 30.29 5.55 -2.31
N LEU A 236 30.98 6.67 -2.05
CA LEU A 236 31.78 7.37 -3.06
C LEU A 236 32.92 6.50 -3.61
N SER A 237 33.54 5.69 -2.75
CA SER A 237 34.55 4.73 -3.21
C SER A 237 33.94 3.65 -4.10
N LYS A 238 32.78 3.09 -3.72
CA LYS A 238 32.11 2.03 -4.49
C LYS A 238 31.55 2.54 -5.82
N ALA A 239 31.07 3.78 -5.86
CA ALA A 239 30.57 4.43 -7.09
C ALA A 239 31.62 4.58 -8.20
N LYS A 240 32.92 4.45 -7.88
CA LYS A 240 34.01 4.43 -8.88
C LYS A 240 34.15 3.09 -9.60
N ASP A 241 33.48 2.04 -9.15
CA ASP A 241 33.50 0.74 -9.81
C ASP A 241 32.81 0.85 -11.18
N ASP A 242 33.51 0.47 -12.25
CA ASP A 242 33.03 0.50 -13.63
C ASP A 242 31.75 -0.33 -13.84
N LYS A 243 31.46 -1.28 -12.93
CA LYS A 243 30.23 -2.08 -12.94
C LYS A 243 29.01 -1.32 -12.40
N THR A 244 29.20 -0.19 -11.74
CA THR A 244 28.09 0.61 -11.19
C THR A 244 27.28 1.22 -12.32
N ASN A 245 25.98 0.94 -12.34
CA ASN A 245 25.09 1.39 -13.41
C ASN A 245 24.93 2.93 -13.42
N VAL A 246 25.06 3.55 -14.60
CA VAL A 246 24.84 4.99 -14.84
C VAL A 246 23.54 5.52 -14.21
N SER A 247 22.44 4.76 -14.28
CA SER A 247 21.17 5.15 -13.67
C SER A 247 21.28 5.28 -12.14
N LEU A 248 21.99 4.36 -11.50
CA LEU A 248 22.24 4.39 -10.07
C LEU A 248 23.21 5.53 -9.68
N LEU A 249 24.23 5.80 -10.51
CA LEU A 249 25.11 6.96 -10.31
C LEU A 249 24.33 8.29 -10.40
N SER A 250 23.35 8.38 -11.30
CA SER A 250 22.45 9.55 -11.38
C SER A 250 21.53 9.68 -10.19
N GLU A 251 20.97 8.57 -9.70
CA GLU A 251 20.25 8.54 -8.41
C GLU A 251 21.15 9.01 -7.26
N PHE A 252 22.41 8.56 -7.23
CA PHE A 252 23.37 8.96 -6.22
C PHE A 252 23.69 10.46 -6.30
N LEU A 253 23.94 10.99 -7.50
CA LEU A 253 24.20 12.42 -7.71
C LEU A 253 23.01 13.28 -7.27
N LYS A 254 21.77 12.85 -7.51
CA LYS A 254 20.56 13.52 -6.99
C LYS A 254 20.53 13.54 -5.48
N ASN A 255 20.87 12.43 -4.82
CA ASN A 255 20.93 12.36 -3.36
C ASN A 255 22.00 13.31 -2.81
N ILE A 256 23.20 13.30 -3.39
CA ILE A 256 24.28 14.25 -3.03
C ILE A 256 23.81 15.70 -3.17
N ASP A 257 23.17 16.03 -4.30
CA ASP A 257 22.62 17.36 -4.55
C ASP A 257 21.61 17.78 -3.48
N SER A 258 20.70 16.88 -3.11
CA SER A 258 19.70 17.11 -2.06
C SER A 258 20.34 17.48 -0.72
N TYR A 259 21.40 16.78 -0.30
CA TYR A 259 22.14 17.12 0.93
C TYR A 259 22.82 18.49 0.85
N LEU A 260 23.49 18.78 -0.27
CA LEU A 260 24.16 20.06 -0.48
C LEU A 260 23.19 21.24 -0.54
N GLU A 261 21.99 21.05 -1.10
CA GLU A 261 20.94 22.08 -1.11
C GLU A 261 20.27 22.22 0.26
N ALA A 262 20.09 21.12 1.00
CA ALA A 262 19.55 21.15 2.35
C ALA A 262 20.46 21.96 3.29
N GLU A 263 21.78 21.73 3.25
CA GLU A 263 22.78 22.42 4.08
C GLU A 263 22.77 23.95 3.95
N LYS A 264 22.32 24.49 2.80
CA LYS A 264 22.17 25.94 2.61
C LYS A 264 21.07 26.57 3.49
N LYS A 265 20.17 25.77 4.05
CA LYS A 265 19.12 26.23 4.96
C LYS A 265 19.68 26.31 6.39
N LYS A 266 19.45 27.44 7.07
CA LYS A 266 19.98 27.75 8.42
C LYS A 266 19.69 26.71 9.53
N SER A 267 18.76 25.78 9.32
CA SER A 267 18.34 24.77 10.29
C SER A 267 18.63 23.32 9.86
N ALA A 268 19.38 23.11 8.78
CA ALA A 268 19.66 21.77 8.25
C ALA A 268 20.91 21.14 8.88
N LYS A 269 20.95 19.80 8.90
CA LYS A 269 22.13 19.04 9.30
C LYS A 269 23.26 19.20 8.27
N PRO A 270 24.54 19.16 8.70
CA PRO A 270 25.67 19.21 7.78
C PRO A 270 25.56 18.12 6.72
N SER A 271 25.93 18.46 5.48
CA SER A 271 25.95 17.47 4.40
C SER A 271 27.06 16.44 4.66
N PRO A 272 26.83 15.13 4.48
CA PRO A 272 27.88 14.13 4.52
C PRO A 272 28.76 14.15 3.25
N PHE A 273 28.41 15.01 2.28
CA PHE A 273 29.10 15.17 0.99
C PHE A 273 29.57 16.59 0.76
N THR A 274 30.56 16.74 -0.13
CA THR A 274 31.07 18.01 -0.63
C THR A 274 30.70 18.25 -2.10
N ILE A 275 30.87 19.48 -2.57
CA ILE A 275 30.74 19.82 -4.00
C ILE A 275 31.75 19.04 -4.86
N ALA A 276 32.93 18.72 -4.32
CA ALA A 276 33.93 17.93 -5.03
C ALA A 276 33.44 16.49 -5.27
N ASP A 277 32.73 15.91 -4.32
CA ASP A 277 32.12 14.58 -4.44
C ASP A 277 31.04 14.55 -5.52
N ALA A 278 30.18 15.57 -5.56
CA ALA A 278 29.16 15.72 -6.61
C ALA A 278 29.80 15.81 -8.01
N ARG A 279 30.89 16.57 -8.15
CA ARG A 279 31.67 16.66 -9.40
C ARG A 279 32.28 15.32 -9.79
N GLN A 280 32.78 14.56 -8.82
CA GLN A 280 33.39 13.25 -9.05
C GLN A 280 32.35 12.27 -9.60
N VAL A 281 31.19 12.14 -8.95
CA VAL A 281 30.11 11.24 -9.40
C VAL A 281 29.56 11.68 -10.75
N ALA A 282 29.37 12.99 -10.97
CA ALA A 282 29.00 13.52 -12.28
C ALA A 282 30.02 13.17 -13.37
N GLY A 283 31.32 13.14 -13.02
CA GLY A 283 32.40 12.72 -13.91
C GLY A 283 32.24 11.27 -14.36
N SER A 284 32.06 10.36 -13.39
CA SER A 284 31.83 8.94 -13.65
C SER A 284 30.61 8.68 -14.54
N ILE A 285 29.51 9.44 -14.34
CA ILE A 285 28.34 9.37 -15.23
C ILE A 285 28.72 9.73 -16.66
N VAL A 286 29.43 10.85 -16.86
CA VAL A 286 29.83 11.29 -18.20
C VAL A 286 30.76 10.28 -18.87
N ASP A 287 31.70 9.71 -18.13
CA ASP A 287 32.66 8.73 -18.66
C ASP A 287 31.94 7.45 -19.12
N GLN A 288 30.92 6.99 -18.38
CA GLN A 288 30.12 5.82 -18.76
C GLN A 288 29.07 6.09 -19.86
N LEU A 289 28.64 7.34 -20.05
CA LEU A 289 27.65 7.68 -21.08
C LEU A 289 28.17 7.48 -22.51
N GLY A 290 29.48 7.63 -22.73
CA GLY A 290 30.12 7.45 -24.05
C GLY A 290 29.46 8.26 -25.17
N ASP A 291 28.81 7.57 -26.12
CA ASP A 291 28.13 8.16 -27.27
C ASP A 291 26.60 8.35 -27.08
N ARG A 292 26.07 8.05 -25.89
CA ARG A 292 24.64 8.20 -25.60
C ARG A 292 24.28 9.69 -25.61
N THR A 293 23.30 10.05 -26.44
CA THR A 293 22.89 11.45 -26.67
C THR A 293 21.68 11.88 -25.83
N PHE A 294 21.07 10.95 -25.10
CA PHE A 294 19.93 11.21 -24.24
C PHE A 294 20.16 10.55 -22.89
N PHE A 295 20.10 11.35 -21.82
CA PHE A 295 20.25 10.89 -20.45
C PHE A 295 19.36 11.69 -19.50
N PRO A 296 18.49 11.03 -18.71
CA PRO A 296 17.75 11.69 -17.63
C PRO A 296 18.73 12.14 -16.52
N GLY A 297 18.79 13.44 -16.22
CA GLY A 297 19.72 14.01 -15.21
C GLY A 297 20.84 14.90 -15.77
N LEU A 298 20.76 15.32 -17.03
CA LEU A 298 21.71 16.25 -17.66
C LEU A 298 21.81 17.61 -16.97
N ASP A 299 20.74 18.05 -16.31
CA ASP A 299 20.65 19.27 -15.50
C ASP A 299 21.62 19.24 -14.31
N LEU A 300 21.72 18.10 -13.61
CA LEU A 300 22.71 17.94 -12.53
C LEU A 300 24.14 17.86 -13.07
N ILE A 301 24.35 17.21 -14.22
CA ILE A 301 25.67 17.22 -14.88
C ILE A 301 26.04 18.64 -15.28
N GLU A 302 25.11 19.44 -15.80
CA GLU A 302 25.34 20.85 -16.14
C GLU A 302 25.65 21.71 -14.91
N LYS A 303 24.97 21.47 -13.79
CA LYS A 303 25.22 22.15 -12.52
C LYS A 303 26.64 21.90 -12.00
N TYR A 304 27.12 20.66 -12.03
CA TYR A 304 28.40 20.28 -11.45
C TYR A 304 29.57 20.27 -12.45
N LEU A 305 29.32 19.99 -13.73
CA LEU A 305 30.30 19.88 -14.82
C LEU A 305 29.80 20.57 -16.11
N PRO A 306 29.61 21.91 -16.10
CA PRO A 306 28.96 22.65 -17.19
C PRO A 306 29.65 22.49 -18.56
N ALA A 307 30.99 22.47 -18.59
CA ALA A 307 31.75 22.31 -19.83
C ALA A 307 31.52 20.92 -20.48
N ARG A 308 31.44 19.86 -19.67
CA ARG A 308 31.18 18.50 -20.17
C ARG A 308 29.73 18.34 -20.61
N ALA A 309 28.77 18.93 -19.89
CA ALA A 309 27.37 18.95 -20.30
C ALA A 309 27.16 19.64 -21.65
N ALA A 310 27.83 20.78 -21.89
CA ALA A 310 27.79 21.49 -23.17
C ALA A 310 28.32 20.63 -24.33
N ALA A 311 29.41 19.89 -24.12
CA ALA A 311 29.95 18.96 -25.11
C ALA A 311 28.97 17.81 -25.44
N LEU A 312 28.30 17.24 -24.43
CA LEU A 312 27.28 16.21 -24.62
C LEU A 312 26.07 16.73 -25.41
N LYS A 313 25.57 17.94 -25.08
CA LYS A 313 24.47 18.60 -25.80
C LYS A 313 24.85 18.89 -27.26
N ALA A 314 26.07 19.36 -27.53
CA ALA A 314 26.56 19.61 -28.88
C ALA A 314 26.63 18.33 -29.72
N LYS A 315 27.13 17.23 -29.13
CA LYS A 315 27.18 15.91 -29.76
C LYS A 315 25.79 15.34 -30.06
N ALA A 316 24.84 15.53 -29.14
CA ALA A 316 23.43 15.16 -29.34
C ALA A 316 22.77 15.96 -30.49
N ALA A 317 23.02 17.26 -30.57
CA ALA A 317 22.52 18.12 -31.65
C ALA A 317 23.12 17.74 -33.02
N ALA A 318 24.41 17.40 -33.07
CA ALA A 318 25.07 16.93 -34.28
C ALA A 318 24.48 15.60 -34.79
N ARG A 319 24.19 14.65 -33.88
CA ARG A 319 23.56 13.37 -34.22
C ARG A 319 22.10 13.54 -34.67
N LYS A 320 21.33 14.43 -34.02
CA LYS A 320 19.96 14.76 -34.44
C LYS A 320 19.93 15.31 -35.88
N LYS A 321 20.88 16.17 -36.25
CA LYS A 321 21.04 16.64 -37.64
C LYS A 321 21.37 15.51 -38.62
N MET A 322 22.09 14.48 -38.18
CA MET A 322 22.43 13.31 -39.02
C MET A 322 21.24 12.37 -39.24
N VAL A 323 20.42 12.13 -38.21
CA VAL A 323 19.24 11.23 -38.28
C VAL A 323 18.07 11.86 -39.05
N TRP A 324 17.90 13.19 -38.99
CA TRP A 324 16.92 13.91 -39.82
C TRP A 324 17.25 13.94 -41.31
N ASN A 325 18.46 13.56 -41.70
CA ASN A 325 18.86 13.47 -43.11
C ASN A 325 18.60 12.08 -43.73
N VAL A 326 18.13 11.10 -42.94
CA VAL A 326 17.83 9.72 -43.39
C VAL A 326 16.31 9.43 -43.38
N ASN A 327 15.52 10.20 -42.65
CA ASN A 327 14.05 10.14 -42.66
C ASN A 327 13.44 11.42 -43.25
N ALA A 328 13.55 11.59 -44.57
CA ALA A 328 12.56 12.37 -45.29
C ALA A 328 11.26 11.54 -45.32
N PRO A 329 10.10 12.08 -44.91
CA PRO A 329 8.87 11.28 -44.85
C PRO A 329 8.38 10.99 -46.28
N GLU A 330 8.23 9.71 -46.61
CA GLU A 330 7.35 9.30 -47.72
C GLU A 330 5.90 9.70 -47.36
N PRO A 331 5.16 10.34 -48.28
CA PRO A 331 3.76 10.65 -48.05
C PRO A 331 2.95 9.36 -48.16
N GLY A 332 2.48 8.80 -47.03
CA GLY A 332 1.50 7.71 -47.12
C GLY A 332 1.29 6.79 -45.92
N VAL A 333 2.01 6.92 -44.80
CA VAL A 333 1.79 6.00 -43.67
C VAL A 333 0.83 6.61 -42.64
N PRO A 334 -0.39 6.06 -42.44
CA PRO A 334 -1.29 6.52 -41.40
C PRO A 334 -0.75 6.13 -40.03
N SER A 335 -0.67 7.11 -39.12
CA SER A 335 -0.43 6.87 -37.70
C SER A 335 -1.55 5.99 -37.11
N ILE A 336 -1.19 4.85 -36.53
CA ILE A 336 -2.12 4.03 -35.75
C ILE A 336 -2.41 4.78 -34.44
N ALA A 337 -3.52 5.50 -34.41
CA ALA A 337 -4.06 6.09 -33.19
C ALA A 337 -4.73 5.01 -32.34
N SER A 338 -4.33 4.94 -31.08
CA SER A 338 -4.91 4.10 -30.03
C SER A 338 -6.37 4.47 -29.71
N ASN A 339 -7.20 3.45 -29.51
CA ASN A 339 -8.50 3.42 -28.80
C ASN A 339 -9.58 4.43 -29.24
N SER A 340 -10.42 4.02 -30.20
CA SER A 340 -11.69 4.70 -30.49
C SER A 340 -12.79 4.26 -29.50
N VAL A 341 -12.86 4.92 -28.34
CA VAL A 341 -14.08 4.93 -27.52
C VAL A 341 -15.18 5.61 -28.35
N SER A 342 -16.36 4.99 -28.46
CA SER A 342 -17.44 5.49 -29.34
C SER A 342 -17.90 6.89 -28.92
N LYS A 343 -18.46 7.69 -29.85
CA LYS A 343 -19.01 9.02 -29.52
C LYS A 343 -20.06 8.97 -28.40
N ALA A 344 -20.87 7.92 -28.37
CA ALA A 344 -21.89 7.70 -27.33
C ALA A 344 -21.25 7.43 -25.96
N GLU A 345 -20.16 6.66 -25.92
CA GLU A 345 -19.39 6.48 -24.70
C GLU A 345 -18.73 7.79 -24.28
N GLN A 346 -18.08 8.52 -25.20
CA GLN A 346 -17.46 9.82 -24.90
C GLN A 346 -18.47 10.83 -24.32
N GLU A 347 -19.69 10.85 -24.84
CA GLU A 347 -20.77 11.72 -24.34
C GLU A 347 -21.28 11.25 -22.96
N LYS A 348 -21.38 9.94 -22.75
CA LYS A 348 -21.66 9.35 -21.43
C LYS A 348 -20.56 9.71 -20.41
N TRP A 349 -19.28 9.61 -20.78
CA TRP A 349 -18.13 9.98 -19.95
C TRP A 349 -18.10 11.47 -19.64
N LYS A 350 -18.41 12.34 -20.62
CA LYS A 350 -18.54 13.79 -20.40
C LYS A 350 -19.64 14.11 -19.40
N LYS A 351 -20.82 13.51 -19.55
CA LYS A 351 -21.96 13.72 -18.64
C LYS A 351 -21.67 13.23 -17.22
N LEU A 352 -21.05 12.04 -17.08
CA LEU A 352 -20.56 11.52 -15.80
C LEU A 352 -19.48 12.42 -15.18
N ALA A 353 -18.57 13.00 -15.98
CA ALA A 353 -17.56 13.93 -15.50
C ALA A 353 -18.15 15.27 -15.05
N GLU A 354 -19.18 15.77 -15.74
CA GLU A 354 -19.94 16.97 -15.33
C GLU A 354 -20.75 16.74 -14.06
N ASP A 355 -21.44 15.60 -13.98
CA ASP A 355 -22.14 15.19 -12.76
C ASP A 355 -21.13 15.05 -11.60
N ARG A 356 -19.98 14.40 -11.82
CA ARG A 356 -18.90 14.30 -10.81
C ARG A 356 -18.32 15.67 -10.41
N LYS A 357 -18.15 16.60 -11.34
CA LYS A 357 -17.74 17.98 -11.03
C LYS A 357 -18.78 18.72 -10.19
N SER A 358 -20.08 18.52 -10.49
CA SER A 358 -21.16 19.08 -9.67
C SER A 358 -21.22 18.45 -8.28
N LEU A 359 -20.84 17.18 -8.14
CA LEU A 359 -20.65 16.54 -6.84
C LEU A 359 -19.41 17.09 -6.08
N GLY A 360 -18.47 17.74 -6.76
CA GLY A 360 -17.33 18.41 -6.13
C GLY A 360 -17.73 19.60 -5.24
N VAL A 361 -18.89 20.22 -5.50
CA VAL A 361 -19.44 21.32 -4.69
C VAL A 361 -19.70 20.89 -3.24
N PHE A 362 -20.00 19.60 -3.02
CA PHE A 362 -20.24 19.03 -1.69
C PHE A 362 -19.02 19.00 -0.78
N SER A 363 -17.80 19.00 -1.35
CA SER A 363 -16.56 19.08 -0.57
C SER A 363 -16.44 20.39 0.23
N LYS A 364 -17.18 21.45 -0.17
CA LYS A 364 -17.25 22.72 0.56
C LYS A 364 -18.15 22.64 1.81
N LEU A 365 -19.11 21.70 1.85
CA LEU A 365 -19.90 21.45 3.06
C LEU A 365 -19.04 20.77 4.13
N SER A 366 -18.11 19.89 3.72
CA SER A 366 -17.21 19.20 4.65
C SER A 366 -16.05 20.06 5.18
N SER A 367 -15.74 21.21 4.55
CA SER A 367 -14.66 22.11 4.99
C SER A 367 -15.03 23.00 6.18
N GLY A 368 -16.26 22.87 6.70
CA GLY A 368 -16.68 23.40 8.01
C GLY A 368 -16.28 24.84 8.27
N ASN A 369 -16.73 25.80 7.45
CA ASN A 369 -16.66 27.24 7.73
C ASN A 369 -17.51 28.08 6.73
N LEU A 370 -18.73 27.63 6.43
CA LEU A 370 -19.67 28.39 5.60
C LEU A 370 -20.64 29.21 6.46
N PRO A 371 -20.81 30.52 6.19
CA PRO A 371 -21.90 31.33 6.74
C PRO A 371 -23.27 30.67 6.50
N PRO A 372 -24.26 30.86 7.40
CA PRO A 372 -25.57 30.21 7.28
C PRO A 372 -26.24 30.36 5.90
N GLU A 373 -26.18 31.55 5.31
CA GLU A 373 -26.76 31.81 3.98
C GLU A 373 -26.03 31.09 2.83
N GLU A 374 -24.70 31.01 2.89
CA GLU A 374 -23.92 30.26 1.89
C GLU A 374 -24.15 28.76 2.04
N ARG A 375 -24.29 28.28 3.28
CA ARG A 375 -24.63 26.89 3.57
C ARG A 375 -25.97 26.51 2.97
N GLU A 376 -27.02 27.32 3.16
CA GLU A 376 -28.33 27.07 2.56
C GLU A 376 -28.28 27.04 1.03
N LYS A 377 -27.53 27.95 0.40
CA LYS A 377 -27.34 27.95 -1.07
C LYS A 377 -26.67 26.68 -1.56
N VAL A 378 -25.59 26.25 -0.89
CA VAL A 378 -24.90 25.01 -1.22
C VAL A 378 -25.81 23.80 -0.99
N LEU A 379 -26.65 23.80 0.06
CA LEU A 379 -27.65 22.75 0.31
C LEU A 379 -28.82 22.73 -0.69
N ALA A 380 -29.20 23.87 -1.26
CA ALA A 380 -30.20 23.93 -2.31
C ALA A 380 -29.64 23.40 -3.64
N GLU A 381 -28.41 23.78 -4.00
CA GLU A 381 -27.70 23.29 -5.19
C GLU A 381 -27.42 21.78 -5.09
N ALA A 382 -27.08 21.34 -3.88
CA ALA A 382 -26.93 19.96 -3.48
C ALA A 382 -28.16 19.11 -3.82
N ARG A 383 -29.33 19.52 -3.31
CA ARG A 383 -30.60 18.83 -3.54
C ARG A 383 -30.98 18.83 -5.02
N LYS A 384 -30.75 19.93 -5.73
CA LYS A 384 -30.99 20.01 -7.18
C LYS A 384 -30.12 19.02 -7.96
N THR A 385 -28.86 18.86 -7.56
CA THR A 385 -27.95 17.89 -8.15
C THR A 385 -28.43 16.47 -7.92
N VAL A 386 -28.77 16.11 -6.68
CA VAL A 386 -29.31 14.78 -6.34
C VAL A 386 -30.58 14.47 -7.13
N ALA A 387 -31.49 15.44 -7.27
CA ALA A 387 -32.73 15.28 -8.03
C ALA A 387 -32.47 14.98 -9.53
N ARG A 388 -31.36 15.46 -10.08
CA ARG A 388 -30.97 15.23 -11.49
C ARG A 388 -30.39 13.83 -11.73
N LEU A 389 -29.84 13.19 -10.70
CA LEU A 389 -29.21 11.87 -10.83
C LEU A 389 -30.27 10.82 -11.19
N ARG A 390 -30.03 10.06 -12.26
CA ARG A 390 -30.98 9.05 -12.76
C ARG A 390 -30.70 7.66 -12.20
N ASP A 391 -29.42 7.33 -11.99
CA ASP A 391 -29.05 6.05 -11.37
C ASP A 391 -29.33 6.11 -9.85
N PRO A 392 -30.13 5.18 -9.30
CA PRO A 392 -30.36 5.08 -7.86
C PRO A 392 -29.06 5.02 -7.03
N ARG A 393 -28.00 4.41 -7.56
CA ARG A 393 -26.72 4.25 -6.86
C ARG A 393 -26.00 5.59 -6.71
N ASP A 394 -25.97 6.39 -7.77
CA ASP A 394 -25.38 7.73 -7.74
C ASP A 394 -26.13 8.64 -6.75
N LYS A 395 -27.47 8.50 -6.69
CA LYS A 395 -28.29 9.20 -5.69
C LYS A 395 -27.90 8.84 -4.27
N VAL A 396 -27.78 7.55 -3.96
CA VAL A 396 -27.42 7.08 -2.61
C VAL A 396 -26.04 7.58 -2.20
N ILE A 397 -25.05 7.49 -3.10
CA ILE A 397 -23.68 7.96 -2.85
C ILE A 397 -23.69 9.47 -2.58
N ALA A 398 -24.41 10.24 -3.40
CA ALA A 398 -24.52 11.69 -3.23
C ALA A 398 -25.21 12.07 -1.91
N LEU A 399 -26.36 11.46 -1.60
CA LEU A 399 -27.08 11.70 -0.35
C LEU A 399 -26.24 11.37 0.88
N SER A 400 -25.53 10.23 0.86
CA SER A 400 -24.66 9.79 1.98
C SER A 400 -23.47 10.75 2.18
N ALA A 401 -22.88 11.23 1.09
CA ALA A 401 -21.79 12.20 1.14
C ALA A 401 -22.25 13.56 1.71
N ILE A 402 -23.42 14.06 1.28
CA ILE A 402 -23.99 15.31 1.80
C ILE A 402 -24.28 15.15 3.29
N ALA A 403 -24.97 14.07 3.67
CA ALA A 403 -25.33 13.81 5.06
C ALA A 403 -24.11 13.80 5.97
N THR A 404 -23.04 13.12 5.57
CA THR A 404 -21.77 13.10 6.31
C THR A 404 -21.15 14.51 6.41
N GLY A 405 -21.19 15.30 5.34
CA GLY A 405 -20.67 16.66 5.33
C GLY A 405 -21.43 17.62 6.24
N VAL A 406 -22.75 17.45 6.40
CA VAL A 406 -23.57 18.30 7.27
C VAL A 406 -23.70 17.78 8.70
N ALA A 407 -23.31 16.54 8.98
CA ALA A 407 -23.52 15.85 10.26
C ALA A 407 -23.09 16.66 11.50
N GLY A 408 -21.95 17.37 11.40
CA GLY A 408 -21.42 18.20 12.49
C GLY A 408 -22.15 19.54 12.69
N SER A 409 -22.96 19.96 11.73
CA SER A 409 -23.60 21.30 11.73
C SER A 409 -25.13 21.25 11.75
N ASP A 410 -25.73 20.21 11.17
CA ASP A 410 -27.17 19.98 11.12
C ASP A 410 -27.42 18.46 11.11
N LYS A 411 -27.44 17.90 12.32
CA LYS A 411 -27.63 16.46 12.54
C LYS A 411 -28.98 15.97 12.04
N GLN A 412 -30.03 16.79 12.16
CA GLN A 412 -31.38 16.39 11.74
C GLN A 412 -31.48 16.31 10.22
N LEU A 413 -30.91 17.28 9.52
CA LEU A 413 -30.81 17.22 8.05
C LEU A 413 -29.97 16.03 7.60
N ALA A 414 -28.84 15.77 8.27
CA ALA A 414 -28.00 14.60 7.97
C ALA A 414 -28.81 13.30 8.08
N LEU A 415 -29.59 13.14 9.15
CA LEU A 415 -30.46 12.00 9.37
C LEU A 415 -31.52 11.85 8.28
N ASP A 416 -32.17 12.94 7.88
CA ASP A 416 -33.22 12.89 6.86
C ASP A 416 -32.65 12.54 5.48
N LEU A 417 -31.46 13.04 5.14
CA LEU A 417 -30.74 12.66 3.92
C LEU A 417 -30.30 11.18 3.95
N MET A 418 -29.83 10.68 5.10
CA MET A 418 -29.50 9.26 5.24
C MET A 418 -30.74 8.37 5.10
N ARG A 419 -31.89 8.78 5.64
CA ARG A 419 -33.17 8.07 5.47
C ARG A 419 -33.61 8.03 4.02
N GLU A 420 -33.42 9.13 3.28
CA GLU A 420 -33.68 9.16 1.84
C GLU A 420 -32.74 8.21 1.09
N ALA A 421 -31.45 8.21 1.42
CA ALA A 421 -30.46 7.31 0.84
C ALA A 421 -30.85 5.84 1.09
N ASP A 422 -31.21 5.49 2.32
CA ASP A 422 -31.59 4.14 2.74
C ASP A 422 -32.84 3.62 2.00
N ARG A 423 -33.81 4.50 1.69
CA ARG A 423 -35.01 4.14 0.90
C ARG A 423 -34.69 3.82 -0.56
N VAL A 424 -33.62 4.39 -1.10
CA VAL A 424 -33.21 4.21 -2.51
C VAL A 424 -32.22 3.05 -2.65
N ALA A 425 -31.45 2.77 -1.61
CA ALA A 425 -30.46 1.70 -1.60
C ALA A 425 -31.11 0.32 -1.78
N PRO A 426 -30.44 -0.62 -2.49
CA PRO A 426 -30.93 -1.97 -2.59
C PRO A 426 -30.89 -2.66 -1.22
N LEU A 427 -31.97 -3.35 -0.85
CA LEU A 427 -32.04 -4.11 0.42
C LEU A 427 -31.06 -5.30 0.44
N TYR A 428 -30.85 -5.94 -0.71
CA TYR A 428 -29.98 -7.11 -0.85
C TYR A 428 -28.99 -6.85 -1.99
N PRO A 429 -27.67 -6.78 -1.70
CA PRO A 429 -26.69 -6.51 -2.73
C PRO A 429 -26.53 -7.72 -3.65
N LYS A 430 -26.77 -7.55 -4.96
CA LYS A 430 -26.63 -8.64 -5.95
C LYS A 430 -25.26 -8.70 -6.62
N ASN A 431 -24.51 -7.61 -6.51
CA ASN A 431 -23.19 -7.46 -7.10
C ASN A 431 -22.35 -6.49 -6.24
N TYR A 432 -21.08 -6.36 -6.58
CA TYR A 432 -20.14 -5.51 -5.83
C TYR A 432 -20.55 -4.03 -5.80
N ALA A 433 -21.14 -3.50 -6.88
CA ALA A 433 -21.61 -2.11 -6.89
C ALA A 433 -22.78 -1.90 -5.91
N ASP A 434 -23.71 -2.84 -5.84
CA ASP A 434 -24.79 -2.80 -4.86
C ASP A 434 -24.25 -2.91 -3.43
N PHE A 435 -23.26 -3.80 -3.20
CA PHE A 435 -22.59 -3.92 -1.90
C PHE A 435 -21.98 -2.59 -1.46
N MET A 436 -21.25 -1.91 -2.35
CA MET A 436 -20.63 -0.62 -2.05
C MET A 436 -21.68 0.46 -1.72
N VAL A 437 -22.86 0.40 -2.34
CA VAL A 437 -23.96 1.33 -2.07
C VAL A 437 -24.58 1.08 -0.69
N VAL A 438 -24.87 -0.17 -0.35
CA VAL A 438 -25.38 -0.55 0.98
C VAL A 438 -24.34 -0.24 2.07
N PHE A 439 -23.07 -0.53 1.79
CA PHE A 439 -21.97 -0.20 2.67
C PHE A 439 -21.83 1.32 2.88
N ALA A 440 -22.02 2.13 1.85
CA ALA A 440 -21.99 3.59 1.97
C ALA A 440 -23.12 4.12 2.87
N VAL A 441 -24.32 3.54 2.78
CA VAL A 441 -25.44 3.89 3.67
C VAL A 441 -25.13 3.52 5.12
N ALA A 442 -24.67 2.29 5.35
CA ALA A 442 -24.28 1.84 6.68
C ALA A 442 -23.17 2.70 7.28
N SER A 443 -22.17 3.08 6.46
CA SER A 443 -21.07 3.96 6.85
C SER A 443 -21.55 5.38 7.15
N GLY A 444 -22.47 5.92 6.36
CA GLY A 444 -23.07 7.23 6.61
C GLY A 444 -23.84 7.25 7.94
N TYR A 445 -24.61 6.20 8.24
CA TYR A 445 -25.23 6.05 9.55
C TYR A 445 -24.19 5.93 10.65
N ALA A 446 -23.07 5.22 10.46
CA ALA A 446 -22.02 5.15 11.48
C ALA A 446 -21.47 6.55 11.86
N MET A 447 -21.50 7.51 10.93
CA MET A 447 -21.08 8.89 11.18
C MET A 447 -22.18 9.74 11.85
N VAL A 448 -23.45 9.53 11.49
CA VAL A 448 -24.57 10.42 11.84
C VAL A 448 -25.37 9.89 13.04
N ASP A 449 -25.62 8.58 13.05
CA ASP A 449 -26.45 7.85 14.01
C ASP A 449 -25.98 6.38 14.13
N PRO A 450 -24.98 6.11 14.99
CA PRO A 450 -24.39 4.78 15.16
C PRO A 450 -25.40 3.69 15.55
N GLU A 451 -26.43 4.01 16.34
CA GLU A 451 -27.46 3.03 16.73
C GLU A 451 -28.15 2.43 15.51
N GLN A 452 -28.40 3.31 14.54
CA GLN A 452 -28.99 2.97 13.27
C GLN A 452 -28.02 2.19 12.38
N ALA A 453 -26.71 2.44 12.46
CA ALA A 453 -25.73 1.73 11.64
C ALA A 453 -25.63 0.22 11.96
N PHE A 454 -25.66 -0.15 13.24
CA PHE A 454 -25.50 -1.55 13.69
C PHE A 454 -26.39 -2.57 12.96
N PRO A 455 -27.74 -2.42 12.92
CA PRO A 455 -28.59 -3.39 12.23
C PRO A 455 -28.36 -3.43 10.71
N ARG A 456 -27.92 -2.33 10.08
CA ARG A 456 -27.58 -2.34 8.64
C ARG A 456 -26.29 -3.12 8.39
N ILE A 457 -25.28 -2.93 9.23
CA ILE A 457 -24.02 -3.68 9.12
C ILE A 457 -24.25 -5.16 9.42
N GLU A 458 -25.08 -5.48 10.42
CA GLU A 458 -25.44 -6.87 10.71
C GLU A 458 -26.10 -7.56 9.50
N ASN A 459 -27.07 -6.90 8.85
CA ASN A 459 -27.68 -7.42 7.61
C ASN A 459 -26.67 -7.51 6.46
N LEU A 460 -25.78 -6.54 6.32
CA LEU A 460 -24.73 -6.57 5.31
C LEU A 460 -23.78 -7.76 5.54
N ILE A 461 -23.40 -8.04 6.79
CA ILE A 461 -22.57 -9.21 7.15
C ILE A 461 -23.30 -10.51 6.80
N ALA A 462 -24.60 -10.63 7.12
CA ALA A 462 -25.38 -11.82 6.75
C ALA A 462 -25.37 -12.07 5.23
N SER A 463 -25.61 -11.04 4.41
CA SER A 463 -25.52 -11.16 2.95
C SER A 463 -24.10 -11.48 2.46
N THR A 464 -23.08 -10.96 3.16
CA THR A 464 -21.68 -11.20 2.84
C THR A 464 -21.28 -12.64 3.15
N ASN A 465 -21.77 -13.21 4.25
CA ASN A 465 -21.56 -14.62 4.59
C ASN A 465 -22.06 -15.55 3.49
N GLU A 466 -23.27 -15.32 2.97
CA GLU A 466 -23.82 -16.10 1.85
C GLU A 466 -22.92 -16.04 0.61
N ILE A 467 -22.46 -14.84 0.25
CA ILE A 467 -21.59 -14.61 -0.93
C ILE A 467 -20.23 -15.29 -0.74
N ILE A 468 -19.59 -15.11 0.42
CA ILE A 468 -18.28 -15.71 0.71
C ILE A 468 -18.40 -17.24 0.69
N ASN A 469 -19.39 -17.81 1.38
CA ASN A 469 -19.57 -19.27 1.45
C ASN A 469 -19.85 -19.88 0.07
N ALA A 470 -20.61 -19.20 -0.78
CA ALA A 470 -20.80 -19.62 -2.17
C ALA A 470 -19.50 -19.52 -2.98
N GLY A 471 -18.77 -18.42 -2.82
CA GLY A 471 -17.48 -18.17 -3.46
C GLY A 471 -16.44 -19.22 -3.11
N VAL A 472 -16.33 -19.62 -1.84
CA VAL A 472 -15.41 -20.67 -1.38
C VAL A 472 -15.71 -22.02 -2.04
N LYS A 473 -16.98 -22.44 -2.09
CA LYS A 473 -17.36 -23.70 -2.76
C LYS A 473 -16.99 -23.73 -4.24
N VAL A 474 -17.15 -22.59 -4.92
CA VAL A 474 -16.74 -22.46 -6.32
C VAL A 474 -15.21 -22.48 -6.43
N ALA A 475 -14.52 -21.74 -5.55
CA ALA A 475 -13.06 -21.67 -5.51
C ALA A 475 -12.46 -23.06 -5.29
N GLU A 476 -12.91 -23.86 -4.32
CA GLU A 476 -12.43 -25.22 -4.08
C GLU A 476 -12.52 -26.12 -5.34
N PHE A 477 -13.49 -25.87 -6.22
CA PHE A 477 -13.63 -26.62 -7.47
C PHE A 477 -12.70 -26.14 -8.58
N ILE A 478 -12.46 -24.83 -8.70
CA ILE A 478 -11.69 -24.25 -9.82
C ILE A 478 -10.21 -23.98 -9.48
N ASP A 479 -9.90 -23.83 -8.20
CA ASP A 479 -8.57 -23.52 -7.67
C ASP A 479 -7.81 -24.81 -7.36
N VAL A 480 -7.62 -25.61 -8.40
CA VAL A 480 -6.91 -26.91 -8.32
C VAL A 480 -5.55 -26.80 -7.61
N PRO A 481 -4.75 -25.72 -7.77
CA PRO A 481 -3.46 -25.60 -7.07
C PRO A 481 -3.57 -25.11 -5.61
N GLY A 482 -4.77 -24.72 -5.15
CA GLY A 482 -5.01 -24.18 -3.81
C GLY A 482 -4.37 -22.80 -3.57
N GLU A 483 -4.40 -21.89 -4.54
CA GLU A 483 -3.82 -20.55 -4.44
C GLU A 483 -4.72 -19.55 -3.67
N ILE A 484 -6.02 -19.82 -3.58
CA ILE A 484 -7.07 -18.95 -3.04
C ILE A 484 -7.74 -19.60 -1.83
N VAL A 485 -8.05 -20.89 -1.92
CA VAL A 485 -8.69 -21.66 -0.83
C VAL A 485 -7.93 -22.95 -0.61
N GLU A 486 -7.65 -23.26 0.66
CA GLU A 486 -7.04 -24.53 1.07
C GLU A 486 -7.67 -24.97 2.40
N ASP A 487 -7.92 -26.27 2.58
CA ASP A 487 -8.54 -26.84 3.78
C ASP A 487 -9.84 -26.14 4.26
N ASN A 488 -10.66 -25.69 3.29
CA ASN A 488 -11.86 -24.88 3.51
C ASN A 488 -11.55 -23.61 4.33
N GLU A 489 -10.42 -22.97 4.08
CA GLU A 489 -10.07 -21.62 4.54
C GLU A 489 -9.63 -20.76 3.35
N VAL A 490 -10.06 -19.49 3.34
CA VAL A 490 -9.59 -18.51 2.35
C VAL A 490 -8.21 -18.02 2.76
N LYS A 491 -7.26 -18.02 1.83
CA LYS A 491 -5.93 -17.44 2.06
C LYS A 491 -6.02 -15.91 2.10
N ILE A 492 -5.59 -15.32 3.20
CA ILE A 492 -5.66 -13.87 3.43
C ILE A 492 -4.37 -13.19 2.95
N GLY A 493 -4.52 -11.94 2.50
CA GLY A 493 -3.41 -11.07 2.16
C GLY A 493 -2.59 -11.58 0.98
N ALA A 494 -1.27 -11.49 1.07
CA ALA A 494 -0.39 -11.89 -0.02
C ALA A 494 -0.45 -13.39 -0.35
N PHE A 495 -0.85 -14.25 0.61
CA PHE A 495 -1.10 -15.67 0.37
C PHE A 495 -2.36 -15.96 -0.47
N GLY A 496 -3.32 -15.02 -0.54
CA GLY A 496 -4.46 -15.10 -1.47
C GLY A 496 -4.18 -14.47 -2.85
N GLY A 497 -2.91 -14.20 -3.16
CA GLY A 497 -2.48 -13.57 -4.39
C GLY A 497 -3.01 -12.14 -4.58
N PRO A 498 -3.12 -11.65 -5.83
CA PRO A 498 -3.65 -10.32 -6.12
C PRO A 498 -5.07 -10.09 -5.58
N MET A 499 -5.87 -11.16 -5.48
CA MET A 499 -7.24 -11.10 -4.95
C MET A 499 -7.23 -10.83 -3.45
N GLY A 500 -6.50 -11.64 -2.66
CA GLY A 500 -6.37 -11.44 -1.22
C GLY A 500 -5.77 -10.08 -0.85
N ALA A 501 -4.74 -9.65 -1.59
CA ALA A 501 -4.15 -8.31 -1.41
C ALA A 501 -5.10 -7.17 -1.80
N SER A 502 -5.94 -7.36 -2.83
CA SER A 502 -6.98 -6.37 -3.20
C SER A 502 -8.08 -6.30 -2.16
N MET A 503 -8.51 -7.45 -1.62
CA MET A 503 -9.55 -7.52 -0.59
C MET A 503 -9.14 -6.73 0.65
N LEU A 504 -7.94 -6.96 1.20
CA LEU A 504 -7.44 -6.21 2.36
C LEU A 504 -7.38 -4.69 2.09
N ARG A 505 -6.90 -4.28 0.92
CA ARG A 505 -6.86 -2.86 0.54
C ARG A 505 -8.26 -2.26 0.46
N GLN A 506 -9.21 -2.98 -0.11
CA GLN A 506 -10.60 -2.51 -0.18
C GLN A 506 -11.23 -2.41 1.19
N MET A 507 -10.94 -3.33 2.13
CA MET A 507 -11.48 -3.28 3.49
C MET A 507 -11.03 -2.06 4.29
N SER A 508 -9.94 -1.38 3.90
CA SER A 508 -9.51 -0.12 4.53
C SER A 508 -10.55 1.00 4.46
N ILE A 509 -11.51 0.94 3.53
CA ILE A 509 -12.65 1.87 3.48
C ILE A 509 -13.51 1.80 4.75
N ALA A 510 -13.47 0.69 5.48
CA ALA A 510 -14.21 0.49 6.71
C ALA A 510 -13.53 1.10 7.93
N ASN A 511 -12.28 1.56 7.83
CA ASN A 511 -11.54 2.08 8.99
C ASN A 511 -12.29 3.23 9.69
N VAL A 512 -12.79 4.21 8.93
CA VAL A 512 -13.50 5.36 9.50
C VAL A 512 -14.84 4.96 10.15
N PRO A 513 -15.76 4.21 9.48
CA PRO A 513 -17.00 3.78 10.11
C PRO A 513 -16.79 2.80 11.27
N LEU A 514 -15.83 1.87 11.18
CA LEU A 514 -15.50 0.97 12.29
C LEU A 514 -14.97 1.75 13.50
N LYS A 515 -14.11 2.76 13.27
CA LYS A 515 -13.65 3.64 14.35
C LYS A 515 -14.81 4.33 15.04
N LYS A 516 -15.75 4.90 14.28
CA LYS A 516 -16.92 5.59 14.87
C LYS A 516 -17.84 4.66 15.65
N LEU A 517 -18.05 3.44 15.16
CA LEU A 517 -18.84 2.44 15.88
C LEU A 517 -18.13 1.97 17.14
N ALA A 518 -16.82 1.76 17.09
CA ALA A 518 -16.03 1.36 18.24
C ALA A 518 -15.93 2.46 19.30
N GLU A 519 -15.79 3.73 18.89
CA GLU A 519 -15.89 4.91 19.77
C GLU A 519 -17.27 5.02 20.44
N PHE A 520 -18.34 4.60 19.75
CA PHE A 520 -19.70 4.62 20.28
C PHE A 520 -19.97 3.44 21.23
N ASP A 521 -19.67 2.21 20.79
CA ASP A 521 -19.84 0.97 21.54
C ASP A 521 -18.89 -0.12 20.99
N LEU A 522 -17.73 -0.25 21.63
CA LEU A 522 -16.71 -1.22 21.24
C LEU A 522 -17.18 -2.67 21.39
N ASP A 523 -17.95 -3.00 22.42
CA ASP A 523 -18.40 -4.40 22.63
C ASP A 523 -19.39 -4.81 21.55
N ARG A 524 -20.33 -3.93 21.22
CA ARG A 524 -21.28 -4.18 20.12
C ARG A 524 -20.58 -4.20 18.76
N THR A 525 -19.57 -3.37 18.57
CA THR A 525 -18.76 -3.37 17.33
C THR A 525 -17.95 -4.66 17.20
N ARG A 526 -17.35 -5.14 18.30
CA ARG A 526 -16.70 -6.46 18.37
C ARG A 526 -17.70 -7.58 18.07
N ALA A 527 -18.91 -7.51 18.63
CA ALA A 527 -19.95 -8.52 18.39
C ALA A 527 -20.41 -8.59 16.93
N LEU A 528 -20.32 -7.49 16.16
CA LEU A 528 -20.55 -7.54 14.71
C LEU A 528 -19.54 -8.47 14.02
N ALA A 529 -18.26 -8.43 14.40
CA ALA A 529 -17.26 -9.31 13.82
C ALA A 529 -17.56 -10.79 14.10
N ASP A 530 -18.12 -11.11 15.28
CA ASP A 530 -18.52 -12.48 15.64
C ASP A 530 -19.61 -13.06 14.72
N ARG A 531 -20.37 -12.21 14.01
CA ARG A 531 -21.40 -12.62 13.04
C ARG A 531 -20.86 -13.18 11.74
N PHE A 532 -19.57 -13.03 11.44
CA PHE A 532 -19.00 -13.72 10.28
C PHE A 532 -18.99 -15.23 10.50
N ASP A 533 -19.47 -16.00 9.52
CA ASP A 533 -19.55 -17.46 9.63
C ASP A 533 -18.16 -18.09 9.69
N ARG A 534 -17.25 -17.55 8.88
CA ARG A 534 -15.91 -18.10 8.65
C ARG A 534 -14.91 -17.57 9.69
N PRO A 535 -14.10 -18.45 10.32
CA PRO A 535 -13.18 -18.04 11.38
C PRO A 535 -12.15 -17.02 10.91
N GLU A 536 -11.60 -17.19 9.70
CA GLU A 536 -10.62 -16.27 9.12
C GLU A 536 -11.20 -14.87 8.84
N ALA A 537 -12.47 -14.80 8.43
CA ALA A 537 -13.17 -13.53 8.22
C ALA A 537 -13.49 -12.83 9.54
N ARG A 538 -13.90 -13.59 10.57
CA ARG A 538 -14.16 -13.08 11.93
C ARG A 538 -12.90 -12.46 12.53
N VAL A 539 -11.77 -13.17 12.47
CA VAL A 539 -10.48 -12.70 12.98
C VAL A 539 -10.03 -11.43 12.25
N LEU A 540 -10.11 -11.43 10.91
CA LEU A 540 -9.76 -10.25 10.12
C LEU A 540 -10.62 -9.04 10.47
N ALA A 541 -11.93 -9.21 10.65
CA ALA A 541 -12.83 -8.15 11.06
C ALA A 541 -12.46 -7.57 12.44
N LYS A 542 -12.08 -8.42 13.40
CA LYS A 542 -11.62 -7.97 14.73
C LYS A 542 -10.32 -7.18 14.65
N ILE A 543 -9.36 -7.61 13.84
CA ILE A 543 -8.10 -6.88 13.62
C ILE A 543 -8.37 -5.51 12.99
N LEU A 544 -9.32 -5.42 12.05
CA LEU A 544 -9.71 -4.14 11.46
C LEU A 544 -10.33 -3.19 12.48
N ILE A 545 -11.19 -3.71 13.37
CA ILE A 545 -11.76 -2.92 14.48
C ILE A 545 -10.65 -2.43 15.40
N LEU A 546 -9.74 -3.32 15.80
CA LEU A 546 -8.58 -2.98 16.65
C LEU A 546 -7.74 -1.88 16.00
N ARG A 547 -7.32 -2.04 14.74
CA ARG A 547 -6.56 -1.02 14.01
C ARG A 547 -7.30 0.31 13.91
N ALA A 548 -8.57 0.28 13.55
CA ALA A 548 -9.39 1.48 13.41
C ALA A 548 -9.52 2.23 14.75
N TYR A 549 -9.66 1.50 15.85
CA TYR A 549 -9.83 2.05 17.18
C TYR A 549 -8.52 2.57 17.78
N THR A 550 -7.41 1.85 17.59
CA THR A 550 -6.11 2.19 18.21
C THR A 550 -5.29 3.18 17.41
N GLN A 551 -5.54 3.35 16.11
CA GLN A 551 -4.89 4.40 15.32
C GLN A 551 -5.31 5.79 15.83
N ALA A 552 -4.36 6.51 16.42
CA ALA A 552 -4.49 7.93 16.71
C ALA A 552 -4.90 8.68 15.42
N PRO A 553 -5.74 9.74 15.49
CA PRO A 553 -5.97 10.58 14.33
C PRO A 553 -4.62 11.05 13.82
N ALA A 554 -4.29 10.76 12.56
CA ALA A 554 -3.02 11.14 11.97
C ALA A 554 -2.72 12.60 12.34
N GLU A 555 -1.65 12.82 13.13
CA GLU A 555 -1.12 14.17 13.29
C GLU A 555 -0.88 14.70 11.88
N LYS A 556 -1.41 15.90 11.61
CA LYS A 556 -1.18 16.56 10.33
C LYS A 556 0.31 16.44 10.03
N PRO A 557 0.72 15.98 8.83
CA PRO A 557 2.13 16.03 8.47
C PRO A 557 2.58 17.46 8.70
N THR A 558 3.49 17.64 9.65
CA THR A 558 4.14 18.93 9.92
C THR A 558 4.58 19.48 8.59
N SER A 559 4.11 20.68 8.28
CA SER A 559 4.26 21.34 6.99
C SER A 559 5.74 21.39 6.56
N ALA A 560 6.15 20.45 5.73
CA ALA A 560 7.37 20.52 4.96
C ALA A 560 7.08 19.94 3.57
N ALA A 561 7.20 20.83 2.57
CA ALA A 561 7.03 20.60 1.14
C ALA A 561 5.59 20.33 0.65
N LYS A 562 4.87 21.42 0.35
CA LYS A 562 3.95 21.42 -0.80
C LYS A 562 4.80 21.22 -2.04
N ASP A 563 4.80 20.02 -2.62
CA ASP A 563 5.13 19.85 -4.03
C ASP A 563 3.81 19.52 -4.74
N GLU A 564 3.14 20.56 -5.22
CA GLU A 564 1.99 20.48 -6.11
C GLU A 564 2.46 19.99 -7.48
N ARG A 565 2.82 18.70 -7.62
CA ARG A 565 3.18 18.12 -8.92
C ARG A 565 3.04 16.60 -8.97
N GLU A 566 1.87 16.07 -8.61
CA GLU A 566 1.58 14.65 -8.86
C GLU A 566 0.10 14.37 -9.14
N PHE A 567 -0.48 15.02 -10.14
CA PHE A 567 -1.74 14.61 -10.78
C PHE A 567 -1.73 15.02 -12.25
N ASP A 568 -0.77 14.51 -13.02
CA ASP A 568 -0.88 14.47 -14.49
C ASP A 568 0.16 13.49 -15.07
N ARG A 569 -0.18 12.20 -15.06
CA ARG A 569 0.38 11.25 -16.03
C ARG A 569 -0.74 10.35 -16.56
N PRO A 570 -0.98 10.30 -17.88
CA PRO A 570 -1.89 9.33 -18.48
C PRO A 570 -1.27 7.93 -18.41
N ILE A 571 -1.99 7.00 -17.79
CA ILE A 571 -1.64 5.58 -17.80
C ILE A 571 -2.15 5.00 -19.13
N TYR A 572 -1.22 4.59 -20.00
CA TYR A 572 -1.50 3.73 -21.15
C TYR A 572 -1.56 2.27 -20.74
#